data_AF-A0A346MX04-F1
#
_entry.id   AF-A0A346MX04-F1
#
_cell.length_a   1.000
_cell.length_b   1.000
_cell.length_c   1.000
_cell.angle_alpha   90.00
_cell.angle_beta   90.00
_cell.angle_gamma   90.00
#
_symmetry.space_group_name_H-M   'P 1'
#
loop_
_entity.id
_entity.type
_entity.pdbx_description
1 polymer ?
#
loop_
_entity_poly.entity_id
_entity_poly.type
_entity_poly.pdbx_seq_one_letter_code
_entity_poly.pdbx_strand_id
1 'polypeptide(L)'
;MKKIIIIVVIALVVGFLMKKKPQAEAADAAIVNPVYAETRITFEVPGASIEGVLLGIAKDEAECEMQNQILQSTILAGCQECKTKKTECWSKLEPRYAKLFQNKPAATTYLSLAKGSADEREHRMLFWGITVPQSDMICDSVASMQRSRKGEVQCIRAPR
;
A
#
# COMPACT_ATOMS: atom_id res chain seq x y z
N MET A 1 -10.84 16.50 14.35
CA MET A 1 -10.52 16.88 12.95
C MET A 1 -9.24 16.20 12.44
N LYS A 2 -8.07 16.29 13.13
CA LYS A 2 -6.79 15.64 12.71
C LYS A 2 -6.84 14.12 12.46
N LYS A 3 -7.63 13.36 13.22
CA LYS A 3 -7.75 11.90 13.04
C LYS A 3 -8.56 11.53 11.79
N ILE A 4 -9.47 12.39 11.35
CA ILE A 4 -10.41 12.10 10.26
C ILE A 4 -9.68 12.17 8.91
N ILE A 5 -8.78 13.14 8.72
CA ILE A 5 -8.08 13.33 7.45
C ILE A 5 -7.18 12.13 7.13
N ILE A 6 -6.36 11.67 8.09
CA ILE A 6 -5.49 10.48 7.91
C ILE A 6 -6.33 9.23 7.59
N ILE A 7 -7.46 9.05 8.30
CA ILE A 7 -8.37 7.92 8.06
C ILE A 7 -9.04 8.01 6.68
N VAL A 8 -9.38 9.21 6.20
CA VAL A 8 -10.03 9.44 4.91
C VAL A 8 -9.08 9.17 3.74
N VAL A 9 -7.82 9.61 3.80
CA VAL A 9 -6.81 9.33 2.76
C VAL A 9 -6.53 7.83 2.67
N ILE A 10 -6.41 7.16 3.83
CA ILE A 10 -6.22 5.72 3.91
C ILE A 10 -7.47 4.98 3.38
N ALA A 11 -8.68 5.39 3.78
CA ALA A 11 -9.92 4.79 3.34
C ALA A 11 -10.15 4.95 1.82
N LEU A 12 -9.63 6.01 1.20
CA LEU A 12 -9.73 6.24 -0.25
C LEU A 12 -8.77 5.36 -1.05
N VAL A 13 -7.51 5.23 -0.61
CA VAL A 13 -6.54 4.28 -1.21
C VAL A 13 -7.05 2.83 -1.08
N VAL A 14 -7.65 2.49 0.06
CA VAL A 14 -8.20 1.16 0.37
C VAL A 14 -9.50 0.88 -0.39
N GLY A 15 -10.45 1.83 -0.40
CA GLY A 15 -11.77 1.65 -1.00
C GLY A 15 -11.74 1.53 -2.54
N PHE A 16 -10.68 2.01 -3.19
CA PHE A 16 -10.54 1.92 -4.65
C PHE A 16 -9.80 0.67 -5.13
N LEU A 17 -8.83 0.14 -4.36
CA LEU A 17 -8.27 -1.20 -4.61
C LEU A 17 -9.35 -2.29 -4.60
N MET A 18 -10.52 -2.02 -4.01
CA MET A 18 -11.69 -2.90 -3.98
C MET A 18 -12.66 -2.75 -5.17
N LYS A 19 -12.56 -1.72 -6.01
CA LYS A 19 -13.67 -1.33 -6.92
C LYS A 19 -13.50 -1.54 -8.42
N LYS A 20 -12.42 -2.16 -8.90
CA LYS A 20 -12.37 -2.58 -10.31
C LYS A 20 -12.02 -4.05 -10.44
N LYS A 21 -13.01 -4.84 -10.88
CA LYS A 21 -12.80 -6.17 -11.45
C LYS A 21 -11.86 -6.01 -12.65
N PRO A 22 -10.65 -6.58 -12.65
CA PRO A 22 -9.95 -6.79 -13.89
C PRO A 22 -10.83 -7.70 -14.76
N GLN A 23 -10.92 -7.34 -16.04
CA GLN A 23 -11.54 -8.15 -17.08
C GLN A 23 -11.02 -9.58 -16.94
N ALA A 24 -11.95 -10.51 -16.78
CA ALA A 24 -11.65 -11.91 -16.49
C ALA A 24 -10.77 -12.47 -17.61
N GLU A 25 -9.49 -12.65 -17.36
CA GLU A 25 -8.62 -13.48 -18.18
C GLU A 25 -7.34 -13.84 -17.43
N ALA A 26 -6.96 -15.10 -17.64
CA ALA A 26 -5.83 -15.86 -17.08
C ALA A 26 -6.01 -16.41 -15.66
N ALA A 27 -6.16 -17.75 -15.64
CA ALA A 27 -5.95 -18.63 -14.50
C ALA A 27 -4.61 -18.38 -13.79
N ASP A 28 -4.52 -18.88 -12.56
CA ASP A 28 -3.45 -18.88 -11.56
C ASP A 28 -2.01 -19.22 -12.05
N ALA A 29 -1.52 -18.54 -13.08
CA ALA A 29 -0.12 -18.63 -13.47
C ALA A 29 0.72 -17.92 -12.41
N ALA A 30 1.67 -18.66 -11.84
CA ALA A 30 2.70 -18.08 -10.96
C ALA A 30 3.34 -16.87 -11.66
N ILE A 31 3.48 -15.75 -10.96
CA ILE A 31 4.16 -14.57 -11.50
C ILE A 31 5.64 -14.92 -11.67
N VAL A 32 6.06 -15.18 -12.91
CA VAL A 32 7.43 -15.64 -13.21
C VAL A 32 8.43 -14.49 -13.14
N ASN A 33 8.03 -13.29 -13.58
CA ASN A 33 8.87 -12.09 -13.61
C ASN A 33 8.13 -10.91 -12.96
N PRO A 34 8.08 -10.84 -11.62
CA PRO A 34 7.33 -9.79 -10.93
C PRO A 34 7.94 -8.42 -11.20
N VAL A 35 7.06 -7.44 -11.45
CA VAL A 35 7.39 -6.02 -11.42
C VAL A 35 6.91 -5.45 -10.10
N TYR A 36 7.72 -4.61 -9.47
CA TYR A 36 7.44 -4.05 -8.16
C TYR A 36 7.04 -2.58 -8.31
N ALA A 37 5.83 -2.25 -7.86
CA ALA A 37 5.36 -0.88 -7.80
C ALA A 37 5.82 -0.22 -6.50
N GLU A 38 6.31 1.02 -6.57
CA GLU A 38 6.45 1.91 -5.42
C GLU A 38 5.72 3.21 -5.70
N THR A 39 4.85 3.60 -4.77
CA THR A 39 4.29 4.94 -4.72
C THR A 39 4.54 5.56 -3.35
N ARG A 40 5.04 6.79 -3.36
CA ARG A 40 5.29 7.60 -2.18
C ARG A 40 4.47 8.86 -2.22
N ILE A 41 3.80 9.11 -1.11
CA ILE A 41 2.89 10.24 -0.93
C ILE A 41 3.35 10.98 0.31
N THR A 42 3.49 12.29 0.21
CA THR A 42 3.72 13.12 1.37
C THR A 42 2.48 13.95 1.69
N PHE A 43 2.24 14.18 2.96
CA PHE A 43 1.23 15.14 3.41
C PHE A 43 1.73 15.81 4.69
N GLU A 44 1.42 17.09 4.80
CA GLU A 44 1.84 17.93 5.91
C GLU A 44 0.74 17.96 6.96
N VAL A 45 1.11 17.74 8.22
CA VAL A 45 0.25 17.99 9.37
C VAL A 45 0.93 19.02 10.27
N PRO A 46 0.18 19.77 11.11
CA PRO A 46 0.81 20.73 12.00
C PRO A 46 1.87 20.06 12.89
N GLY A 47 3.14 20.41 12.65
CA GLY A 47 4.31 19.91 13.38
C GLY A 47 4.98 18.65 12.82
N ALA A 48 4.54 18.08 11.69
CA ALA A 48 5.20 16.93 11.08
C ALA A 48 4.91 16.78 9.57
N SER A 49 5.89 16.27 8.83
CA SER A 49 5.72 15.78 7.46
C SER A 49 5.65 14.25 7.50
N ILE A 50 4.60 13.67 6.93
CA ILE A 50 4.35 12.22 6.93
C ILE A 50 4.54 11.71 5.50
N GLU A 51 5.30 10.62 5.35
CA GLU A 51 5.47 9.93 4.07
C GLU A 51 4.77 8.57 4.13
N GLY A 52 3.73 8.41 3.34
CA GLY A 52 3.10 7.11 3.06
C GLY A 52 3.84 6.43 1.92
N VAL A 53 4.17 5.16 2.11
CA VAL A 53 4.82 4.31 1.09
C VAL A 53 3.92 3.12 0.84
N LEU A 54 3.52 2.94 -0.42
CA LEU A 54 2.83 1.75 -0.90
C LEU A 54 3.76 0.99 -1.84
N LEU A 55 3.94 -0.29 -1.56
CA LEU A 55 4.65 -1.24 -2.40
C LEU A 55 3.67 -2.30 -2.89
N GLY A 56 3.81 -2.72 -4.15
CA GLY A 56 2.95 -3.75 -4.75
C GLY A 56 3.73 -4.69 -5.66
N ILE A 57 3.20 -5.90 -5.86
CA ILE A 57 3.69 -6.83 -6.88
C ILE A 57 2.70 -6.86 -8.05
N ALA A 58 3.19 -6.58 -9.24
CA ALA A 58 2.49 -6.67 -10.51
C ALA A 58 3.05 -7.82 -11.36
N LYS A 59 2.23 -8.34 -12.27
CA LYS A 59 2.58 -9.44 -13.17
C LYS A 59 3.55 -9.00 -14.27
N ASP A 60 3.48 -7.74 -14.67
CA ASP A 60 4.24 -7.12 -15.75
C ASP A 60 4.27 -5.59 -15.59
N GLU A 61 5.02 -4.91 -16.45
CA GLU A 61 5.19 -3.45 -16.45
C GLU A 61 3.85 -2.72 -16.70
N ALA A 62 3.02 -3.25 -17.59
CA ALA A 62 1.75 -2.64 -17.95
C ALA A 62 0.75 -2.66 -16.78
N GLU A 63 0.66 -3.76 -16.04
CA GLU A 63 -0.12 -3.84 -14.82
C GLU A 63 0.46 -2.91 -13.75
N CYS A 64 1.79 -2.82 -13.62
CA CYS A 64 2.42 -1.91 -12.66
C CYS A 64 2.08 -0.45 -12.95
N GLU A 65 2.23 0.01 -14.19
CA GLU A 65 1.88 1.38 -14.58
C GLU A 65 0.39 1.67 -14.37
N MET A 66 -0.48 0.72 -14.74
CA MET A 66 -1.92 0.86 -14.52
C MET A 66 -2.25 1.02 -13.03
N GLN A 67 -1.67 0.19 -12.16
CA GLN A 67 -1.86 0.30 -10.70
C GLN A 67 -1.40 1.65 -10.18
N ASN A 68 -0.23 2.11 -10.62
CA ASN A 68 0.35 3.40 -10.26
C ASN A 68 -0.55 4.58 -10.69
N GLN A 69 -1.07 4.57 -11.93
CA GLN A 69 -1.99 5.60 -12.42
C GLN A 69 -3.33 5.60 -11.65
N ILE A 70 -3.88 4.43 -11.38
CA ILE A 70 -5.10 4.27 -10.58
C ILE A 70 -4.88 4.83 -9.18
N LEU A 71 -3.76 4.49 -8.56
CA LEU A 71 -3.43 4.95 -7.23
C LEU A 71 -3.26 6.47 -7.20
N GLN A 72 -2.49 7.04 -8.12
CA GLN A 72 -2.31 8.50 -8.23
C GLN A 72 -3.63 9.24 -8.39
N SER A 73 -4.48 8.82 -9.33
CA SER A 73 -5.79 9.46 -9.54
C SER A 73 -6.68 9.38 -8.30
N THR A 74 -6.62 8.26 -7.57
CA THR A 74 -7.36 8.06 -6.32
C THR A 74 -6.87 8.98 -5.21
N ILE A 75 -5.54 9.10 -5.05
CA ILE A 75 -4.94 9.97 -4.04
C ILE A 75 -5.31 11.42 -4.31
N LEU A 76 -5.19 11.87 -5.57
CA LEU A 76 -5.53 13.23 -5.97
C LEU A 76 -7.02 13.54 -5.78
N ALA A 77 -7.90 12.57 -6.02
CA ALA A 77 -9.33 12.72 -5.79
C ALA A 77 -9.68 12.76 -4.29
N GLY A 78 -8.92 12.05 -3.46
CA GLY A 78 -9.25 11.84 -2.05
C GLY A 78 -8.48 12.68 -1.03
N CYS A 79 -7.41 13.34 -1.46
CA CYS A 79 -6.52 14.09 -0.58
C CYS A 79 -5.92 15.28 -1.34
N GLN A 80 -6.54 16.46 -1.20
CA GLN A 80 -6.05 17.66 -1.88
C GLN A 80 -4.71 18.14 -1.31
N GLU A 81 -4.42 17.81 -0.05
CA GLU A 81 -3.19 18.16 0.65
C GLU A 81 -2.06 17.15 0.42
N CYS A 82 -2.35 16.01 -0.23
CA CYS A 82 -1.36 14.99 -0.53
C CYS A 82 -0.57 15.36 -1.78
N LYS A 83 0.73 15.12 -1.74
CA LYS A 83 1.64 15.29 -2.87
C LYS A 83 2.25 13.94 -3.22
N THR A 84 2.15 13.55 -4.48
CA THR A 84 2.92 12.41 -4.98
C THR A 84 4.38 12.80 -5.03
N LYS A 85 5.20 12.16 -4.19
CA LYS A 85 6.65 12.36 -4.15
C LYS A 85 7.35 11.50 -5.19
N LYS A 86 6.86 10.28 -5.38
CA LYS A 86 7.46 9.29 -6.28
C LYS A 86 6.44 8.25 -6.69
N THR A 87 6.52 7.83 -7.94
CA THR A 87 5.82 6.65 -8.45
C THR A 87 6.74 5.96 -9.44
N GLU A 88 7.03 4.69 -9.23
CA GLU A 88 8.00 3.94 -10.04
C GLU A 88 7.63 2.46 -10.13
N CYS A 89 8.05 1.83 -11.22
CA CYS A 89 7.99 0.40 -11.47
C CYS A 89 9.41 -0.15 -11.56
N TRP A 90 9.69 -1.22 -10.83
CA TRP A 90 11.02 -1.84 -10.80
C TRP A 90 10.94 -3.28 -11.26
N SER A 91 11.87 -3.66 -12.14
CA SER A 91 12.11 -5.07 -12.47
C SER A 91 12.80 -5.85 -11.36
N LYS A 92 13.40 -5.16 -10.37
CA LYS A 92 14.05 -5.76 -9.21
C LYS A 92 13.70 -5.01 -7.94
N LEU A 93 13.29 -5.74 -6.92
CA LEU A 93 13.00 -5.18 -5.61
C LEU A 93 14.29 -4.75 -4.91
N GLU A 94 14.36 -3.51 -4.44
CA GLU A 94 15.50 -3.06 -3.65
C GLU A 94 15.64 -3.91 -2.37
N PRO A 95 16.89 -4.27 -1.95
CA PRO A 95 17.11 -5.16 -0.82
C PRO A 95 16.44 -4.73 0.50
N ARG A 96 16.29 -3.41 0.72
CA ARG A 96 15.61 -2.86 1.90
C ARG A 96 14.13 -3.24 1.97
N TYR A 97 13.48 -3.43 0.82
CA TYR A 97 12.06 -3.76 0.74
C TYR A 97 11.80 -5.27 0.70
N ALA A 98 12.79 -6.09 0.33
CA ALA A 98 12.68 -7.55 0.35
C ALA A 98 12.26 -8.09 1.72
N LYS A 99 12.75 -7.48 2.81
CA LYS A 99 12.37 -7.87 4.18
C LYS A 99 10.89 -7.61 4.48
N LEU A 100 10.29 -6.59 3.88
CA LEU A 100 8.88 -6.26 4.08
C LEU A 100 7.97 -7.32 3.44
N PHE A 101 8.32 -7.80 2.24
CA PHE A 101 7.59 -8.88 1.58
C PHE A 101 7.78 -10.23 2.27
N GLN A 102 8.86 -10.42 3.04
CA GLN A 102 9.04 -11.57 3.93
C GLN A 102 8.32 -11.45 5.27
N ASN A 103 7.47 -10.43 5.46
CA ASN A 103 6.75 -10.16 6.70
C ASN A 103 7.67 -10.01 7.93
N LYS A 104 8.92 -9.57 7.73
CA LYS A 104 9.86 -9.32 8.83
C LYS A 104 9.60 -7.95 9.48
N PRO A 105 9.73 -7.81 10.81
CA PRO A 105 9.62 -6.52 11.48
C PRO A 105 10.55 -5.45 10.89
N ALA A 106 10.08 -4.20 10.91
CA ALA A 106 10.81 -3.02 10.45
C ALA A 106 10.78 -1.93 11.54
N ALA A 107 11.43 -0.79 11.29
CA ALA A 107 11.45 0.34 12.23
C ALA A 107 10.06 0.97 12.48
N THR A 108 9.09 0.68 11.62
CA THR A 108 7.69 1.11 11.77
C THR A 108 6.77 -0.08 11.52
N THR A 109 5.60 -0.09 12.17
CA THR A 109 4.56 -1.07 11.87
C THR A 109 4.05 -0.84 10.46
N TYR A 110 3.87 -1.93 9.71
CA TYR A 110 3.36 -1.88 8.35
C TYR A 110 2.26 -2.91 8.14
N LEU A 111 1.39 -2.60 7.18
CA LEU A 111 0.33 -3.49 6.74
C LEU A 111 0.86 -4.40 5.64
N SER A 112 0.66 -5.69 5.82
CA SER A 112 0.84 -6.74 4.82
C SER A 112 -0.52 -7.16 4.28
N LEU A 113 -0.67 -7.10 2.96
CA LEU A 113 -1.85 -7.57 2.24
C LEU A 113 -1.39 -8.68 1.31
N ALA A 114 -1.63 -9.93 1.67
CA ALA A 114 -1.32 -11.07 0.81
C ALA A 114 -2.32 -11.15 -0.36
N LYS A 115 -1.93 -11.88 -1.40
CA LYS A 115 -2.83 -12.31 -2.47
C LYS A 115 -3.62 -13.54 -1.99
N GLY A 116 -4.95 -13.49 -2.03
CA GLY A 116 -5.83 -14.66 -1.78
C GLY A 116 -6.79 -14.98 -2.92
N SER A 117 -6.79 -14.20 -4.00
CA SER A 117 -7.52 -14.50 -5.24
C SER A 117 -6.84 -13.89 -6.46
N ALA A 118 -7.27 -14.30 -7.67
CA ALA A 118 -6.69 -13.87 -8.93
C ALA A 118 -6.74 -12.35 -9.17
N ASP A 119 -7.72 -11.66 -8.62
CA ASP A 119 -7.90 -10.20 -8.65
C ASP A 119 -7.13 -9.47 -7.56
N GLU A 120 -6.61 -10.18 -6.56
CA GLU A 120 -5.78 -9.60 -5.52
C GLU A 120 -4.31 -9.59 -5.92
N ARG A 121 -3.60 -8.56 -5.45
CA ARG A 121 -2.14 -8.49 -5.50
C ARG A 121 -1.59 -8.30 -4.11
N GLU A 122 -0.35 -8.73 -3.96
CA GLU A 122 0.40 -8.59 -2.74
C GLU A 122 0.89 -7.15 -2.59
N HIS A 123 0.62 -6.54 -1.44
CA HIS A 123 1.01 -5.16 -1.15
C HIS A 123 1.60 -5.00 0.24
N ARG A 124 2.43 -3.97 0.41
CA ARG A 124 2.92 -3.48 1.70
C ARG A 124 2.63 -1.99 1.81
N MET A 125 2.08 -1.58 2.95
CA MET A 125 1.84 -0.17 3.24
C MET A 125 2.48 0.22 4.56
N LEU A 126 3.29 1.26 4.53
CA LEU A 126 3.96 1.80 5.70
C LEU A 126 3.97 3.33 5.69
N PHE A 127 4.17 3.91 6.87
CA PHE A 127 4.23 5.36 7.05
C PHE A 127 5.49 5.73 7.82
N TRP A 128 6.22 6.71 7.32
CA TRP A 128 7.36 7.35 7.96
C TRP A 128 7.01 8.74 8.48
N GLY A 129 7.82 9.26 9.39
CA GLY A 129 7.53 10.53 10.07
C GLY A 129 6.49 10.43 11.19
N ILE A 130 6.19 9.20 11.63
CA ILE A 130 5.25 8.91 12.73
C ILE A 130 5.88 7.99 13.76
N THR A 131 5.31 7.96 14.97
CA THR A 131 5.75 7.08 16.06
C THR A 131 5.23 5.65 15.88
N VAL A 132 5.85 4.68 16.56
CA VAL A 132 5.39 3.28 16.55
C VAL A 132 3.92 3.13 17.01
N PRO A 133 3.46 3.77 18.10
CA PRO A 133 2.05 3.73 18.46
C PRO A 133 1.11 4.30 17.37
N GLN A 134 1.57 5.33 16.64
CA GLN A 134 0.79 5.89 15.53
C GLN A 134 0.73 4.93 14.35
N SER A 135 1.84 4.28 13.98
CA SER A 135 1.84 3.29 12.91
C SER A 135 1.05 2.04 13.26
N ASP A 136 1.04 1.63 14.53
CA ASP A 136 0.16 0.57 15.04
C ASP A 136 -1.32 0.91 14.86
N MET A 137 -1.75 2.08 15.34
CA MET A 137 -3.14 2.54 15.21
C MET A 137 -3.57 2.65 13.76
N ILE A 138 -2.70 3.19 12.90
CA ILE A 138 -2.96 3.28 11.47
C ILE A 138 -3.14 1.89 10.90
N CYS A 139 -2.18 0.99 11.12
CA CYS A 139 -2.23 -0.35 10.56
C CYS A 139 -3.52 -1.09 10.96
N ASP A 140 -3.89 -1.06 12.24
CA ASP A 140 -5.11 -1.73 12.74
C ASP A 140 -6.38 -1.14 12.12
N SER A 141 -6.42 0.19 11.98
CA SER A 141 -7.53 0.87 11.32
C SER A 141 -7.65 0.42 9.87
N VAL A 142 -6.53 0.34 9.14
CA VAL A 142 -6.53 -0.09 7.74
C VAL A 142 -6.92 -1.56 7.62
N ALA A 143 -6.33 -2.43 8.43
CA ALA A 143 -6.61 -3.85 8.44
C ALA A 143 -8.10 -4.11 8.67
N SER A 144 -8.73 -3.36 9.57
CA SER A 144 -10.17 -3.46 9.87
C SER A 144 -11.08 -3.07 8.70
N MET A 145 -10.58 -2.29 7.73
CA MET A 145 -11.30 -1.91 6.50
C MET A 145 -11.14 -2.94 5.37
N GLN A 146 -10.19 -3.88 5.48
CA GLN A 146 -9.87 -4.86 4.45
C GLN A 146 -10.61 -6.20 4.61
N ARG A 147 -11.73 -6.22 5.35
CA ARG A 147 -12.45 -7.45 5.73
C ARG A 147 -12.98 -8.28 4.56
N SER A 148 -13.14 -7.67 3.38
CA SER A 148 -13.62 -8.36 2.18
C SER A 148 -12.51 -9.05 1.40
N ARG A 149 -11.24 -8.83 1.74
CA ARG A 149 -10.13 -9.51 1.08
C ARG A 149 -10.13 -10.99 1.43
N LYS A 150 -9.79 -11.81 0.45
CA LYS A 150 -9.56 -13.25 0.61
C LYS A 150 -8.15 -13.52 1.12
N GLY A 151 -7.17 -12.71 0.70
CA GLY A 151 -5.80 -12.81 1.16
C GLY A 151 -5.64 -12.38 2.61
N GLU A 152 -4.64 -12.94 3.28
CA GLU A 152 -4.30 -12.57 4.65
C GLU A 152 -4.00 -11.07 4.76
N VAL A 153 -4.57 -10.44 5.79
CA VAL A 153 -4.35 -9.04 6.15
C VAL A 153 -3.68 -9.03 7.51
N GLN A 154 -2.44 -8.56 7.57
CA GLN A 154 -1.63 -8.63 8.79
C GLN A 154 -0.93 -7.31 9.08
N CYS A 155 -0.96 -6.89 10.34
CA CYS A 155 -0.09 -5.82 10.83
C CYS A 155 1.22 -6.39 11.35
N ILE A 156 2.31 -6.17 10.60
CA ILE A 156 3.64 -6.56 11.03
C ILE A 156 4.17 -5.48 11.96
N ARG A 157 4.22 -5.81 13.25
CA ARG A 157 4.55 -4.86 14.32
C ARG A 157 6.03 -4.50 14.31
N ALA A 158 6.33 -3.24 14.60
CA ALA A 158 7.69 -2.81 14.88
C ALA A 158 8.22 -3.49 16.16
N PRO A 159 9.53 -3.77 16.26
CA PRO A 159 10.16 -4.19 17.51
C PRO A 159 9.96 -3.13 18.60
N ARG A 160 9.79 -3.58 19.85
CA ARG A 160 9.65 -2.72 21.03
C ARG A 160 10.98 -2.59 21.76
#